data_AF-A0A7W1CV58-F1
#
_entry.id   AF-A0A7W1CV58-F1
#
_cell.length_a   1.000
_cell.length_b   1.000
_cell.length_c   1.000
_cell.angle_alpha   90.00
_cell.angle_beta   90.00
_cell.angle_gamma   90.00
#
_symmetry.space_group_name_H-M   'P 1'
#
loop_
_entity.id
_entity.type
_entity.pdbx_description
1 polymer ?
#
loop_
_entity_poly.entity_id
_entity_poly.type
_entity_poly.pdbx_seq_one_letter_code
_entity_poly.pdbx_strand_id
1 'polypeptide(L)'
;MSLKRALPNVVFFCALLLAGSAHAQRAADPERVVAERKATKEKNKQQEEVAQNSNLTIVGASAFKEETLRSHLKEQLASIAELGLTAARADDTAFLLELFYRKRGYPKANVSYSTSGNQLRLEIDEGVRITVNDVSFVGNEHIASDKLFEFAVGPTREHSNTVAGPLPFVREDLTEGADLVRRLYISEGFLNVTVQEPQYRFLAGGSQVDVTIPISEGQQYFFGDIRFGGQPIFDAEALRQELVGLLREPYTDSRLADIPRRLEAYYKKRGYYAVKVNAMGQPEAARGGRVPVQVTISPGPIYYFDGSTVTGLKRLRPSFVTKRFNKLSGRKYDPALVDDTFRNLLKTGLFNILKIQPEPFQGNQLHLQISAEEAKAKEFGFSGGYGTFLGFIIGASYTDRNIFGTGRSLGTSVEYSGRSYTGEILYEDPYFLDTDFRFR
;
A
#
# COMPACT_ATOMS: atom_id res chain seq x y z
N MET A 1 35.34 -3.60 25.27
CA MET A 1 35.41 -4.47 24.07
C MET A 1 33.98 -4.66 23.57
N SER A 2 33.73 -4.21 22.35
CA SER A 2 32.43 -3.86 21.77
C SER A 2 31.54 -5.07 21.48
N LEU A 3 30.33 -5.11 22.03
CA LEU A 3 29.21 -5.91 21.50
C LEU A 3 28.29 -4.99 20.69
N LYS A 4 28.38 -5.04 19.35
CA LYS A 4 27.38 -4.47 18.45
C LYS A 4 26.38 -5.57 18.07
N ARG A 5 25.14 -5.46 18.56
CA ARG A 5 23.97 -6.15 18.01
C ARG A 5 23.47 -5.35 16.81
N ALA A 6 23.38 -5.99 15.65
CA ALA A 6 22.72 -5.45 14.47
C ALA A 6 21.28 -6.00 14.41
N LEU A 7 20.30 -5.10 14.37
CA LEU A 7 18.91 -5.37 14.03
C LEU A 7 18.69 -4.99 12.55
N PRO A 8 17.83 -5.71 11.79
CA PRO A 8 17.58 -5.41 10.39
C PRO A 8 16.51 -4.31 10.21
N ASN A 9 16.78 -3.40 9.29
CA ASN A 9 15.86 -2.38 8.81
C ASN A 9 14.69 -3.00 8.04
N VAL A 10 13.46 -2.74 8.50
CA VAL A 10 12.22 -2.97 7.77
C VAL A 10 11.78 -1.64 7.20
N VAL A 11 11.79 -1.48 5.87
CA VAL A 11 11.18 -0.33 5.18
C VAL A 11 9.82 -0.76 4.67
N PHE A 12 8.78 -0.13 5.21
CA PHE A 12 7.39 -0.23 4.81
C PHE A 12 7.18 0.68 3.58
N PHE A 13 6.76 0.13 2.44
CA PHE A 13 6.27 0.93 1.31
C PHE A 13 4.74 0.84 1.28
N CYS A 14 4.08 1.96 1.56
CA CYS A 14 2.63 2.09 1.52
C CYS A 14 2.25 2.72 0.16
N ALA A 15 1.56 1.98 -0.70
CA ALA A 15 1.08 2.48 -1.99
C ALA A 15 -0.39 2.90 -1.87
N LEU A 16 -0.65 4.19 -2.12
CA LEU A 16 -1.98 4.81 -2.23
C LEU A 16 -2.58 4.44 -3.59
N LEU A 17 -3.77 3.82 -3.60
CA LEU A 17 -4.53 3.49 -4.81
C LEU A 17 -5.53 4.61 -5.14
N LEU A 18 -5.29 5.33 -6.23
CA LEU A 18 -6.29 6.17 -6.90
C LEU A 18 -7.05 5.33 -7.94
N ALA A 19 -8.38 5.36 -7.86
CA ALA A 19 -9.29 4.70 -8.78
C ALA A 19 -9.42 5.49 -10.09
N GLY A 20 -9.29 4.81 -11.23
CA GLY A 20 -9.56 5.38 -12.55
C GLY A 20 -9.57 4.34 -13.67
N SER A 21 -10.79 4.00 -14.12
CA SER A 21 -11.16 3.38 -15.41
C SER A 21 -10.66 1.97 -15.76
N ALA A 22 -11.64 1.09 -15.96
CA ALA A 22 -11.52 -0.29 -16.37
C ALA A 22 -10.82 -0.46 -17.74
N HIS A 23 -9.68 -1.15 -17.74
CA HIS A 23 -9.21 -1.98 -18.84
C HIS A 23 -8.76 -3.33 -18.24
N ALA A 24 -9.22 -4.43 -18.83
CA ALA A 24 -8.93 -5.78 -18.37
C ALA A 24 -7.41 -6.05 -18.30
N GLN A 25 -6.86 -6.08 -17.09
CA GLN A 25 -5.50 -6.57 -16.86
C GLN A 25 -5.53 -8.10 -16.94
N ARG A 26 -5.10 -8.63 -18.09
CA ARG A 26 -4.61 -10.02 -18.18
C ARG A 26 -3.54 -10.21 -17.10
N ALA A 27 -3.63 -11.29 -16.31
CA ALA A 27 -2.54 -11.67 -15.42
C ALA A 27 -1.23 -11.73 -16.22
N ALA A 28 -0.26 -10.93 -15.79
CA ALA A 28 1.02 -10.81 -16.48
C ALA A 28 1.74 -12.16 -16.39
N ASP A 29 2.06 -12.74 -17.55
CA ASP A 29 2.84 -13.98 -17.64
C ASP A 29 4.17 -13.79 -16.88
N PRO A 30 4.54 -14.66 -15.92
CA PRO A 30 5.76 -14.47 -15.12
C PRO A 30 7.04 -14.35 -15.95
N GLU A 31 7.11 -14.98 -17.12
CA GLU A 31 8.22 -14.74 -18.07
C GLU A 31 8.19 -13.32 -18.64
N ARG A 32 7.00 -12.78 -18.91
CA ARG A 32 6.80 -11.40 -19.35
C ARG A 32 7.12 -10.40 -18.24
N VAL A 33 6.78 -10.68 -16.98
CA VAL A 33 7.15 -9.83 -15.83
C VAL A 33 8.67 -9.85 -15.60
N VAL A 34 9.31 -11.02 -15.72
CA VAL A 34 10.77 -11.14 -15.61
C VAL A 34 11.46 -10.46 -16.80
N ALA A 35 10.93 -10.60 -18.02
CA ALA A 35 11.42 -9.92 -19.21
C ALA A 35 11.23 -8.40 -19.12
N GLU A 36 10.09 -7.90 -18.63
CA GLU A 36 9.83 -6.48 -18.38
C GLU A 36 10.77 -5.92 -17.33
N ARG A 37 11.04 -6.65 -16.24
CA ARG A 37 12.05 -6.27 -15.24
C ARG A 37 13.47 -6.25 -15.81
N LYS A 38 13.83 -7.24 -16.64
CA LYS A 38 15.14 -7.28 -17.32
C LYS A 38 15.27 -6.12 -18.31
N ALA A 39 14.26 -5.88 -19.15
CA ALA A 39 14.22 -4.79 -20.11
C ALA A 39 14.24 -3.42 -19.43
N THR A 40 13.55 -3.25 -18.29
CA THR A 40 13.61 -2.02 -17.49
C THR A 40 15.00 -1.81 -16.90
N LYS A 41 15.65 -2.88 -16.44
CA LYS A 41 17.02 -2.82 -15.91
C LYS A 41 18.04 -2.53 -17.01
N GLU A 42 17.90 -3.12 -18.19
CA GLU A 42 18.72 -2.83 -19.37
C GLU A 42 18.52 -1.40 -19.85
N LYS A 43 17.27 -0.92 -19.94
CA LYS A 43 16.95 0.47 -20.28
C LYS A 43 17.56 1.43 -19.28
N ASN A 44 17.43 1.18 -17.97
CA ASN A 44 18.04 2.02 -16.94
C ASN A 44 19.57 2.07 -17.06
N LYS A 45 20.20 0.93 -17.35
CA LYS A 45 21.66 0.85 -17.56
C LYS A 45 22.10 1.62 -18.80
N GLN A 46 21.38 1.46 -19.91
CA GLN A 46 21.63 2.21 -21.14
C GLN A 46 21.45 3.72 -20.93
N GLN A 47 20.41 4.14 -20.19
CA GLN A 47 20.20 5.54 -19.85
C GLN A 47 21.31 6.10 -18.95
N GLU A 48 21.86 5.32 -18.02
CA GLU A 48 23.04 5.71 -17.22
C GLU A 48 24.31 5.86 -18.07
N GLU A 49 24.56 4.94 -19.00
CA GLU A 49 25.70 5.01 -19.93
C GLU A 49 25.58 6.23 -20.87
N VAL A 50 24.37 6.54 -21.35
CA VAL A 50 24.10 7.75 -22.16
C VAL A 50 24.26 9.03 -21.34
N ALA A 51 23.81 9.05 -20.09
CA ALA A 51 23.96 10.22 -19.21
C ALA A 51 25.44 10.57 -18.97
N GLN A 52 26.28 9.56 -18.75
CA GLN A 52 27.73 9.70 -18.56
C GLN A 52 28.45 10.20 -19.82
N ASN A 53 28.01 9.79 -21.01
CA ASN A 53 28.66 10.10 -22.28
C ASN A 53 28.00 11.26 -23.07
N SER A 54 26.96 11.88 -22.51
CA SER A 54 26.25 13.00 -23.13
C SER A 54 27.13 14.24 -23.28
N ASN A 55 26.91 15.00 -24.36
CA ASN A 55 27.51 16.32 -24.63
C ASN A 55 26.92 17.42 -23.71
N LEU A 56 26.89 17.13 -22.42
CA LEU A 56 26.52 18.07 -21.36
C LEU A 56 27.81 18.63 -20.74
N THR A 57 27.85 19.92 -20.49
CA THR A 57 28.86 20.55 -19.63
C THR A 57 28.16 21.21 -18.46
N ILE A 58 28.49 20.84 -17.22
CA ILE A 58 27.98 21.49 -16.01
C ILE A 58 29.07 22.40 -15.44
N VAL A 59 28.74 23.68 -15.22
CA VAL A 59 29.66 24.69 -14.67
C VAL A 59 29.06 25.30 -13.42
N GLY A 60 29.88 25.56 -12.39
CA GLY A 60 29.43 26.15 -11.12
C GLY A 60 28.98 25.13 -10.07
N ALA A 61 28.96 23.83 -10.40
CA ALA A 61 28.69 22.77 -9.44
C ALA A 61 29.89 22.57 -8.49
N SER A 62 29.69 22.84 -7.20
CA SER A 62 30.69 22.64 -6.14
C SER A 62 30.18 21.75 -5.01
N ALA A 63 28.87 21.78 -4.74
CA ALA A 63 28.23 21.03 -3.67
C ALA A 63 28.10 19.53 -3.96
N PHE A 64 27.97 19.15 -5.24
CA PHE A 64 27.75 17.77 -5.67
C PHE A 64 28.72 17.39 -6.78
N LYS A 65 29.10 16.11 -6.80
CA LYS A 65 29.89 15.56 -7.90
C LYS A 65 29.06 15.56 -9.17
N GLU A 66 29.69 15.91 -10.29
CA GLU A 66 29.05 15.95 -11.60
C GLU A 66 28.37 14.62 -11.97
N GLU A 67 28.99 13.49 -11.61
CA GLU A 67 28.43 12.15 -11.79
C GLU A 67 27.05 11.99 -11.14
N THR A 68 26.88 12.54 -9.92
CA THR A 68 25.60 12.49 -9.21
C THR A 68 24.54 13.35 -9.92
N LEU A 69 24.93 14.52 -10.43
CA LEU A 69 24.03 15.40 -11.18
C LEU A 69 23.60 14.74 -12.49
N ARG A 70 24.53 14.13 -13.22
CA ARG A 70 24.24 13.38 -14.47
C ARG A 70 23.33 12.19 -14.22
N SER A 71 23.57 11.44 -13.15
CA SER A 71 22.70 10.32 -12.77
C SER A 71 21.27 10.77 -12.48
N HIS A 72 21.10 11.92 -11.81
CA HIS A 72 19.78 12.49 -11.57
C HIS A 72 19.07 12.94 -12.86
N LEU A 73 19.83 13.46 -13.83
CA LEU A 73 19.32 13.93 -15.11
C LEU A 73 19.22 12.83 -16.20
N LYS A 74 19.46 11.56 -15.86
CA LYS A 74 19.61 10.48 -16.85
C LYS A 74 18.44 10.34 -17.83
N GLU A 75 17.22 10.57 -17.38
CA GLU A 75 16.03 10.49 -18.24
C GLU A 75 16.01 11.61 -19.28
N GLN A 76 16.39 12.83 -18.88
CA GLN A 76 16.45 13.96 -19.81
C GLN A 76 17.62 13.85 -20.77
N LEU A 77 18.76 13.36 -20.30
CA LEU A 77 19.91 13.12 -21.15
C LEU A 77 19.65 12.00 -22.16
N ALA A 78 18.92 10.95 -21.77
CA ALA A 78 18.46 9.92 -22.70
C ALA A 78 17.47 10.47 -23.74
N SER A 79 16.50 11.29 -23.31
CA SER A 79 15.54 11.96 -24.20
C SER A 79 16.23 12.87 -25.22
N ILE A 80 17.25 13.63 -24.79
CA ILE A 80 18.07 14.48 -25.68
C ILE A 80 18.87 13.64 -26.66
N ALA A 81 19.43 12.50 -26.23
CA ALA A 81 20.19 11.61 -27.11
C ALA A 81 19.32 10.95 -28.18
N GLU A 82 18.08 10.58 -27.86
CA GLU A 82 17.15 9.90 -28.77
C GLU A 82 16.43 10.88 -29.70
N LEU A 83 15.94 12.00 -29.17
CA LEU A 83 15.04 12.92 -29.87
C LEU A 83 15.69 14.25 -30.27
N GLY A 84 16.98 14.43 -29.94
CA GLY A 84 17.77 15.63 -30.22
C GLY A 84 17.60 16.75 -29.18
N LEU A 85 18.60 17.63 -29.13
CA LEU A 85 18.60 18.81 -28.26
C LEU A 85 17.66 19.90 -28.82
N THR A 86 16.70 20.34 -28.00
CA THR A 86 15.82 21.49 -28.29
C THR A 86 15.83 22.46 -27.11
N ALA A 87 15.41 23.71 -27.35
CA ALA A 87 15.32 24.72 -26.29
C ALA A 87 14.43 24.25 -25.12
N ALA A 88 13.29 23.60 -25.42
CA ALA A 88 12.39 23.07 -24.39
C ALA A 88 13.05 21.98 -23.53
N ARG A 89 13.75 21.01 -24.14
CA ARG A 89 14.44 19.95 -23.39
C ARG A 89 15.62 20.49 -22.57
N ALA A 90 16.29 21.52 -23.07
CA ALA A 90 17.36 22.20 -22.36
C ALA A 90 16.82 22.94 -21.11
N ASP A 91 15.71 23.66 -21.28
CA ASP A 91 14.98 24.33 -20.19
C ASP A 91 14.48 23.34 -19.14
N ASP A 92 13.84 22.23 -19.57
CA ASP A 92 13.39 21.16 -18.67
C ASP A 92 14.55 20.56 -17.87
N THR A 93 15.71 20.36 -18.51
CA THR A 93 16.91 19.82 -17.85
C THR A 93 17.46 20.82 -16.83
N ALA A 94 17.48 22.12 -17.17
CA ALA A 94 17.90 23.18 -16.25
C ALA A 94 16.96 23.28 -15.05
N PHE A 95 15.65 23.29 -15.29
CA PHE A 95 14.62 23.32 -14.24
C PHE A 95 14.72 22.12 -13.30
N LEU A 96 14.89 20.90 -13.81
CA LEU A 96 15.03 19.71 -12.97
C LEU A 96 16.30 19.74 -12.13
N LEU A 97 17.40 20.24 -12.68
CA LEU A 97 18.63 20.43 -11.92
C LEU A 97 18.45 21.48 -10.83
N GLU A 98 17.79 22.61 -11.14
CA GLU A 98 17.45 23.63 -10.16
C GLU A 98 16.58 23.06 -9.03
N LEU A 99 15.55 22.29 -9.37
CA LEU A 99 14.69 21.62 -8.41
C LEU A 99 15.47 20.62 -7.53
N PHE A 100 16.42 19.90 -8.11
CA PHE A 100 17.31 18.98 -7.38
C PHE A 100 18.10 19.70 -6.27
N TYR A 101 18.61 20.90 -6.57
CA TYR A 101 19.32 21.74 -5.60
C TYR A 101 18.38 22.32 -4.55
N ARG A 102 17.24 22.87 -4.96
CA ARG A 102 16.22 23.41 -4.04
C ARG A 102 15.77 22.36 -3.02
N LYS A 103 15.50 21.13 -3.46
CA LYS A 103 15.16 19.99 -2.59
C LYS A 103 16.28 19.55 -1.64
N ARG A 104 17.51 20.03 -1.82
CA ARG A 104 18.67 19.73 -0.94
C ARG A 104 19.06 20.89 -0.04
N GLY A 105 18.20 21.91 0.05
CA GLY A 105 18.38 23.05 0.93
C GLY A 105 19.08 24.22 0.25
N TYR A 106 19.07 24.31 -1.08
CA TYR A 106 19.58 25.47 -1.82
C TYR A 106 18.42 26.30 -2.39
N PRO A 107 17.71 27.09 -1.56
CA PRO A 107 16.46 27.73 -1.97
C PRO A 107 16.63 28.85 -3.01
N LYS A 108 17.85 29.37 -3.16
CA LYS A 108 18.22 30.39 -4.16
C LYS A 108 18.99 29.80 -5.34
N ALA A 109 19.06 28.48 -5.46
CA ALA A 109 19.72 27.86 -6.61
C ALA A 109 19.06 28.32 -7.91
N ASN A 110 19.87 28.66 -8.90
CA ASN A 110 19.43 29.10 -10.21
C ASN A 110 20.29 28.39 -11.27
N VAL A 111 19.64 27.82 -12.28
CA VAL A 111 20.33 27.10 -13.36
C VAL A 111 19.98 27.76 -14.69
N SER A 112 20.96 28.36 -15.34
CA SER A 112 20.81 28.85 -16.71
C SER A 112 21.34 27.81 -17.70
N TYR A 113 20.81 27.83 -18.93
CA TYR A 113 21.28 26.96 -19.99
C TYR A 113 21.73 27.74 -21.22
N SER A 114 22.69 27.18 -21.94
CA SER A 114 23.09 27.64 -23.27
C SER A 114 23.35 26.43 -24.18
N THR A 115 23.05 26.59 -25.47
CA THR A 115 23.19 25.53 -26.47
C THR A 115 24.15 25.97 -27.57
N SER A 116 25.15 25.16 -27.88
CA SER A 116 26.07 25.37 -29.00
C SER A 116 26.13 24.11 -29.86
N GLY A 117 25.47 24.14 -31.03
CA GLY A 117 25.29 22.94 -31.85
C GLY A 117 24.51 21.87 -31.09
N ASN A 118 25.13 20.70 -30.89
CA ASN A 118 24.56 19.58 -30.14
C ASN A 118 25.10 19.48 -28.70
N GLN A 119 25.71 20.55 -28.18
CA GLN A 119 26.24 20.62 -26.81
C GLN A 119 25.32 21.47 -25.93
N LEU A 120 24.92 20.90 -24.79
CA LEU A 120 24.17 21.59 -23.74
C LEU A 120 25.14 22.03 -22.64
N ARG A 121 25.12 23.30 -22.27
CA ARG A 121 25.88 23.83 -21.13
C ARG A 121 24.90 24.34 -20.08
N LEU A 122 25.02 23.82 -18.87
CA LEU A 122 24.26 24.28 -17.70
C LEU A 122 25.20 25.05 -16.78
N GLU A 123 24.86 26.29 -16.48
CA GLU A 123 25.58 27.13 -15.51
C GLU A 123 24.72 27.26 -14.25
N ILE A 124 25.29 26.86 -13.12
CA ILE A 124 24.59 26.77 -11.85
C ILE A 124 25.16 27.83 -10.90
N ASP A 125 24.29 28.68 -10.39
CA ASP A 125 24.52 29.39 -9.14
C ASP A 125 23.85 28.58 -8.02
N GLU A 126 24.65 27.87 -7.23
CA GLU A 126 24.14 26.99 -6.17
C GLU A 126 23.52 27.81 -5.03
N GLY A 127 24.00 29.03 -4.79
CA GLY A 127 23.65 29.82 -3.61
C GLY A 127 24.07 29.16 -2.29
N VAL A 128 23.54 29.68 -1.18
CA VAL A 128 23.86 29.19 0.18
C VAL A 128 22.96 28.03 0.55
N ARG A 129 23.55 26.94 1.07
CA ARG A 129 22.79 25.85 1.68
C ARG A 129 22.20 26.29 3.01
N ILE A 130 20.88 26.15 3.13
CA ILE A 130 20.12 26.43 4.34
C ILE A 130 19.61 25.12 4.94
N THR A 131 19.77 24.98 6.25
CA THR A 131 19.29 23.84 7.02
C THR A 131 18.30 24.27 8.09
N VAL A 132 17.35 23.41 8.43
CA VAL A 132 16.41 23.64 9.52
C VAL A 132 17.16 23.40 10.84
N ASN A 133 17.17 24.41 11.70
CA ASN A 133 17.80 24.35 13.02
C ASN A 133 16.80 23.82 14.07
N ASP A 134 15.63 24.44 14.14
CA ASP A 134 14.55 24.06 15.05
C ASP A 134 13.18 24.18 14.37
N VAL A 135 12.23 23.34 14.79
CA VAL A 135 10.82 23.43 14.40
C VAL A 135 9.99 23.46 15.67
N SER A 136 9.38 24.62 15.92
CA SER A 136 8.57 24.89 17.10
C SER A 136 7.10 25.01 16.72
N PHE A 137 6.24 24.66 17.67
CA PHE A 137 4.79 24.78 17.54
C PHE A 137 4.27 25.72 18.62
N VAL A 138 3.35 26.60 18.25
CA VAL A 138 2.75 27.57 19.18
C VAL A 138 1.25 27.32 19.23
N GLY A 139 0.71 27.10 20.42
CA GLY A 139 -0.72 26.85 20.63
C GLY A 139 -1.12 25.38 20.63
N ASN A 140 -0.17 24.44 20.60
CA ASN A 140 -0.43 23.03 20.88
C ASN A 140 -0.44 22.78 22.40
N GLU A 141 -1.50 22.15 22.89
CA GLU A 141 -1.71 21.80 24.29
C GLU A 141 -2.01 20.31 24.46
N HIS A 142 -2.77 19.72 23.53
CA HIS A 142 -3.23 18.33 23.64
C HIS A 142 -2.29 17.33 22.95
N ILE A 143 -1.58 17.76 21.90
CA ILE A 143 -0.60 16.91 21.19
C ILE A 143 0.81 17.42 21.47
N ALA A 144 1.67 16.51 21.95
CA ALA A 144 3.06 16.81 22.26
C ALA A 144 3.85 17.25 21.01
N SER A 145 4.70 18.27 21.18
CA SER A 145 5.50 18.87 20.10
C SER A 145 6.39 17.85 19.39
N ASP A 146 6.94 16.86 20.10
CA ASP A 146 7.76 15.79 19.50
C ASP A 146 6.97 14.96 18.48
N LYS A 147 5.68 14.69 18.78
CA LYS A 147 4.81 13.99 17.83
C LYS A 147 4.54 14.88 16.63
N LEU A 148 4.25 16.17 16.83
CA LEU A 148 4.01 17.11 15.72
C LEU A 148 5.24 17.29 14.83
N PHE A 149 6.43 17.32 15.44
CA PHE A 149 7.71 17.46 14.76
C PHE A 149 7.90 16.37 13.71
N GLU A 150 7.67 15.11 14.07
CA GLU A 150 7.82 13.96 13.17
C GLU A 150 6.95 14.07 11.91
N PHE A 151 5.74 14.62 12.03
CA PHE A 151 4.86 14.86 10.88
C PHE A 151 5.28 16.10 10.08
N ALA A 152 5.70 17.17 10.76
CA ALA A 152 6.12 18.41 10.11
C ALA A 152 7.39 18.25 9.25
N VAL A 153 8.33 17.40 9.67
CA VAL A 153 9.57 17.15 8.92
C VAL A 153 9.52 15.88 8.06
N GLY A 154 8.42 15.13 8.11
CA GLY A 154 8.22 13.88 7.37
C GLY A 154 8.54 13.99 5.87
N PRO A 155 7.92 14.93 5.14
CA PRO A 155 8.19 15.12 3.71
C PRO A 155 9.66 15.43 3.42
N THR A 156 10.29 16.27 4.24
CA THR A 156 11.72 16.61 4.10
C THR A 156 12.62 15.39 4.32
N ARG A 157 12.31 14.52 5.30
CA ARG A 157 13.08 13.30 5.56
C ARG A 157 12.94 12.29 4.41
N GLU A 158 11.73 12.13 3.88
CA GLU A 158 11.46 11.25 2.74
C GLU A 158 12.23 11.71 1.49
N HIS A 159 12.18 13.00 1.16
CA HIS A 159 12.89 13.54 0.00
C HIS A 159 14.42 13.53 0.13
N SER A 160 14.93 13.80 1.33
CA SER A 160 16.38 13.92 1.55
C SER A 160 17.06 12.57 1.84
N ASN A 161 16.30 11.48 2.00
CA ASN A 161 16.78 10.17 2.49
C ASN A 161 17.63 10.29 3.78
N THR A 162 17.43 11.36 4.54
CA THR A 162 18.24 11.67 5.73
C THR A 162 17.49 11.20 6.97
N VAL A 163 17.88 10.03 7.49
CA VAL A 163 17.36 9.51 8.76
C VAL A 163 18.06 10.17 9.95
N ALA A 164 19.32 10.58 9.77
CA ALA A 164 20.12 11.26 10.79
C ALA A 164 21.00 12.35 10.13
N GLY A 165 20.91 13.59 10.63
CA GLY A 165 21.67 14.74 10.11
C GLY A 165 20.83 16.02 10.03
N PRO A 166 21.45 17.17 9.71
CA PRO A 166 20.74 18.44 9.59
C PRO A 166 19.77 18.40 8.39
N LEU A 167 18.51 18.71 8.65
CA LEU A 167 17.46 18.68 7.63
C LEU A 167 17.64 19.84 6.64
N PRO A 168 17.57 19.60 5.32
CA PRO A 168 17.60 20.69 4.35
C PRO A 168 16.35 21.56 4.48
N PHE A 169 16.49 22.87 4.31
CA PHE A 169 15.34 23.76 4.25
C PHE A 169 14.67 23.67 2.87
N VAL A 170 13.48 23.09 2.83
CA VAL A 170 12.61 23.05 1.65
C VAL A 170 11.25 23.60 2.08
N ARG A 171 10.86 24.76 1.53
CA ARG A 171 9.65 25.47 1.96
C ARG A 171 8.41 24.62 1.73
N GLU A 172 8.32 24.02 0.54
CA GLU A 172 7.18 23.22 0.09
C GLU A 172 6.98 22.00 0.99
N ASP A 173 8.07 21.32 1.37
CA ASP A 173 8.02 20.17 2.28
C ASP A 173 7.52 20.56 3.68
N LEU A 174 7.90 21.74 4.18
CA LEU A 174 7.45 22.23 5.49
C LEU A 174 5.98 22.67 5.48
N THR A 175 5.50 23.24 4.37
CA THR A 175 4.07 23.53 4.18
C THR A 175 3.26 22.22 4.11
N GLU A 176 3.74 21.22 3.37
CA GLU A 176 3.13 19.88 3.36
C GLU A 176 3.16 19.22 4.75
N GLY A 177 4.25 19.42 5.48
CA GLY A 177 4.39 18.99 6.88
C GLY A 177 3.36 19.64 7.80
N ALA A 178 3.11 20.94 7.66
CA ALA A 178 2.05 21.64 8.39
C ALA A 178 0.65 21.09 8.06
N ASP A 179 0.41 20.74 6.80
CA ASP A 179 -0.82 20.04 6.37
C ASP A 179 -0.94 18.64 6.99
N LEU A 180 0.16 17.88 7.10
CA LEU A 180 0.20 16.60 7.80
C LEU A 180 -0.12 16.76 9.29
N VAL A 181 0.41 17.80 9.94
CA VAL A 181 0.06 18.16 11.32
C VAL A 181 -1.44 18.46 11.43
N ARG A 182 -2.02 19.24 10.50
CA ARG A 182 -3.47 19.49 10.47
C ARG A 182 -4.26 18.18 10.37
N ARG A 183 -3.87 17.28 9.48
CA ARG A 183 -4.51 15.95 9.31
C ARG A 183 -4.41 15.10 10.58
N LEU A 184 -3.27 15.15 11.28
CA LEU A 184 -3.10 14.49 12.58
C LEU A 184 -4.11 15.00 13.60
N TYR A 185 -4.25 16.32 13.78
CA TYR A 185 -5.24 16.89 14.69
C TYR A 185 -6.68 16.47 14.34
N ILE A 186 -7.05 16.51 13.05
CA ILE A 186 -8.37 16.03 12.60
C ILE A 186 -8.54 14.55 12.96
N SER A 187 -7.52 13.72 12.79
CA SER A 187 -7.57 12.30 13.17
C SER A 187 -7.70 12.06 14.68
N GLU A 188 -7.30 13.04 15.50
CA GLU A 188 -7.44 13.03 16.96
C GLU A 188 -8.73 13.73 17.43
N GLY A 189 -9.63 14.11 16.50
CA GLY A 189 -10.96 14.65 16.80
C GLY A 189 -11.05 16.17 16.89
N PHE A 190 -10.00 16.90 16.51
CA PHE A 190 -10.02 18.37 16.45
C PHE A 190 -10.49 18.83 15.07
N LEU A 191 -11.81 18.85 14.86
CA LEU A 191 -12.41 19.10 13.54
C LEU A 191 -12.19 20.53 13.04
N ASN A 192 -12.10 21.49 13.97
CA ASN A 192 -11.98 22.91 13.67
C ASN A 192 -10.53 23.42 13.82
N VAL A 193 -9.56 22.50 13.83
CA VAL A 193 -8.14 22.86 13.94
C VAL A 193 -7.73 23.78 12.80
N THR A 194 -7.00 24.84 13.15
CA THR A 194 -6.36 25.73 12.18
C THR A 194 -4.86 25.66 12.38
N VAL A 195 -4.15 25.17 11.37
CA VAL A 195 -2.67 25.22 11.30
C VAL A 195 -2.32 26.29 10.29
N GLN A 196 -1.57 27.30 10.72
CA GLN A 196 -1.16 28.41 9.85
C GLN A 196 0.10 28.04 9.06
N GLU A 197 0.37 28.80 8.00
CA GLU A 197 1.62 28.67 7.24
C GLU A 197 2.86 28.78 8.14
N PRO A 198 3.89 27.95 7.92
CA PRO A 198 5.12 28.03 8.70
C PRO A 198 5.78 29.41 8.57
N GLN A 199 6.20 29.96 9.70
CA GLN A 199 6.95 31.21 9.78
C GLN A 199 8.44 30.91 9.87
N TYR A 200 9.25 31.64 9.12
CA TYR A 200 10.68 31.37 8.97
C TYR A 200 11.53 32.50 9.54
N ARG A 201 12.42 32.17 10.49
CA ARG A 201 13.40 33.10 11.04
C ARG A 201 14.81 32.62 10.70
N PHE A 202 15.47 33.30 9.76
CA PHE A 202 16.86 33.00 9.39
C PHE A 202 17.83 33.47 10.48
N LEU A 203 18.73 32.59 10.91
CA LEU A 203 19.72 32.88 11.94
C LEU A 203 20.90 33.71 11.41
N ALA A 204 21.63 34.34 12.33
CA ALA A 204 22.86 35.06 11.99
C ALA A 204 23.86 34.12 11.29
N GLY A 205 24.24 34.44 10.05
CA GLY A 205 25.05 33.58 9.18
C GLY A 205 24.30 33.00 7.97
N GLY A 206 22.96 33.05 7.96
CA GLY A 206 22.14 32.77 6.77
C GLY A 206 22.07 31.30 6.30
N SER A 207 22.77 30.38 6.97
CA SER A 207 22.83 28.95 6.65
C SER A 207 21.85 28.09 7.46
N GLN A 208 21.13 28.71 8.40
CA GLN A 208 20.18 28.04 9.29
C GLN A 208 18.89 28.84 9.42
N VAL A 209 17.78 28.13 9.62
CA VAL A 209 16.45 28.70 9.80
C VAL A 209 15.71 28.01 10.94
N ASP A 210 15.11 28.82 11.80
CA ASP A 210 14.10 28.36 12.76
C ASP A 210 12.72 28.45 12.11
N VAL A 211 11.93 27.40 12.28
CA VAL A 211 10.57 27.29 11.76
C VAL A 211 9.60 27.33 12.93
N THR A 212 8.59 28.19 12.86
CA THR A 212 7.50 28.23 13.84
C THR A 212 6.18 27.97 13.14
N ILE A 213 5.42 26.98 13.61
CA ILE A 213 4.11 26.60 13.06
C ILE A 213 3.03 26.98 14.09
N PRO A 214 2.26 28.07 13.86
CA PRO A 214 1.15 28.45 14.73
C PRO A 214 -0.05 27.51 14.56
N ILE A 215 -0.62 27.07 15.68
CA ILE A 215 -1.75 26.15 15.76
C ILE A 215 -2.83 26.74 16.65
N SER A 216 -4.08 26.65 16.18
CA SER A 216 -5.27 26.81 17.01
C SER A 216 -6.01 25.47 17.00
N GLU A 217 -5.88 24.70 18.08
CA GLU A 217 -6.42 23.33 18.15
C GLU A 217 -7.94 23.29 18.02
N GLY A 218 -8.62 24.27 18.62
CA GLY A 218 -10.07 24.30 18.73
C GLY A 218 -10.59 23.22 19.70
N GLN A 219 -11.85 22.85 19.53
CA GLN A 219 -12.50 21.86 20.39
C GLN A 219 -12.24 20.43 19.91
N GLN A 220 -11.88 19.55 20.84
CA GLN A 220 -11.86 18.10 20.58
C GLN A 220 -13.27 17.52 20.68
N TYR A 221 -13.64 16.70 19.69
CA TYR A 221 -14.93 16.04 19.62
C TYR A 221 -14.82 14.55 19.97
N PHE A 222 -15.84 14.04 20.67
CA PHE A 222 -16.02 12.64 21.05
C PHE A 222 -17.43 12.17 20.69
N PHE A 223 -17.62 10.86 20.55
CA PHE A 223 -18.96 10.30 20.38
C PHE A 223 -19.80 10.56 21.64
N GLY A 224 -20.98 11.16 21.45
CA GLY A 224 -21.98 11.39 22.48
C GLY A 224 -23.07 10.32 22.48
N ASP A 225 -24.30 10.74 22.74
CA ASP A 225 -25.45 9.84 22.76
C ASP A 225 -25.71 9.25 21.38
N ILE A 226 -25.82 7.92 21.33
CA ILE A 226 -26.18 7.19 20.10
C ILE A 226 -27.62 6.70 20.19
N ARG A 227 -28.39 7.13 19.19
CA ARG A 227 -29.80 6.75 19.02
C ARG A 227 -29.93 5.82 17.84
N PHE A 228 -30.51 4.65 18.08
CA PHE A 228 -30.83 3.69 17.04
C PHE A 228 -32.30 3.84 16.64
N GLY A 229 -32.54 4.06 15.35
CA GLY A 229 -33.86 4.19 14.73
C GLY A 229 -34.05 3.20 13.58
N GLY A 230 -35.19 3.31 12.91
CA GLY A 230 -35.62 2.34 11.89
C GLY A 230 -36.30 1.14 12.52
N GLN A 231 -35.86 -0.06 12.18
CA GLN A 231 -36.40 -1.32 12.70
C GLN A 231 -35.28 -2.27 13.14
N PRO A 232 -34.46 -1.89 14.13
CA PRO A 232 -33.40 -2.77 14.62
C PRO A 232 -34.01 -4.04 15.23
N ILE A 233 -33.52 -5.20 14.82
CA ILE A 233 -33.91 -6.50 15.40
C ILE A 233 -33.20 -6.77 16.73
N PHE A 234 -32.00 -6.21 16.92
CA PHE A 234 -31.23 -6.36 18.16
C PHE A 234 -31.44 -5.15 19.06
N ASP A 235 -31.36 -5.38 20.37
CA ASP A 235 -31.50 -4.30 21.34
C ASP A 235 -30.37 -3.27 21.22
N ALA A 236 -30.63 -2.05 21.71
CA ALA A 236 -29.68 -0.96 21.63
C ALA A 236 -28.38 -1.25 22.42
N GLU A 237 -28.44 -2.09 23.45
CA GLU A 237 -27.27 -2.42 24.26
C GLU A 237 -26.29 -3.30 23.48
N ALA A 238 -26.75 -4.37 22.85
CA ALA A 238 -25.95 -5.23 21.99
C ALA A 238 -25.32 -4.44 20.83
N LEU A 239 -26.07 -3.52 20.23
CA LEU A 239 -25.54 -2.65 19.16
C LEU A 239 -24.47 -1.69 19.68
N ARG A 240 -24.61 -1.17 20.91
CA ARG A 240 -23.56 -0.35 21.55
C ARG A 240 -22.33 -1.17 21.89
N GLN A 241 -22.50 -2.38 22.40
CA GLN A 241 -21.39 -3.27 22.73
C GLN A 241 -20.54 -3.60 21.49
N GLU A 242 -21.16 -3.81 20.32
CA GLU A 242 -20.43 -3.99 19.06
C GLU A 242 -19.58 -2.76 18.66
N LEU A 243 -20.00 -1.56 19.09
CA LEU A 243 -19.33 -0.30 18.78
C LEU A 243 -18.36 0.17 19.89
N VAL A 244 -18.32 -0.48 21.06
CA VAL A 244 -17.64 0.05 22.27
C VAL A 244 -16.18 0.47 22.04
N GLY A 245 -15.44 -0.28 21.22
CA GLY A 245 -14.05 0.07 20.87
C GLY A 245 -13.96 1.37 20.08
N LEU A 246 -14.84 1.54 19.09
CA LEU A 246 -14.91 2.73 18.24
C LEU A 246 -15.36 3.98 19.01
N LEU A 247 -16.34 3.81 19.91
CA LEU A 247 -16.94 4.94 20.65
C LEU A 247 -16.03 5.52 21.73
N ARG A 248 -14.96 4.82 22.10
CA ARG A 248 -13.92 5.31 23.01
C ARG A 248 -12.92 6.23 22.32
N GLU A 249 -12.86 6.20 21.00
CA GLU A 249 -11.97 7.05 20.23
C GLU A 249 -12.59 8.44 20.00
N PRO A 250 -11.78 9.46 19.68
CA PRO A 250 -12.30 10.77 19.30
C PRO A 250 -13.22 10.69 18.08
N TYR A 251 -14.23 11.55 18.03
CA TYR A 251 -15.14 11.63 16.90
C TYR A 251 -14.41 12.15 15.66
N THR A 252 -14.54 11.43 14.55
CA THR A 252 -14.12 11.86 13.22
C THR A 252 -15.10 11.34 12.18
N ASP A 253 -15.13 11.96 11.00
CA ASP A 253 -15.99 11.49 9.90
C ASP A 253 -15.61 10.08 9.44
N SER A 254 -14.31 9.74 9.47
CA SER A 254 -13.82 8.39 9.15
C SER A 254 -14.35 7.34 10.13
N ARG A 255 -14.32 7.63 11.43
CA ARG A 255 -14.85 6.73 12.47
C ARG A 255 -16.36 6.67 12.45
N LEU A 256 -17.05 7.78 12.17
CA LEU A 256 -18.50 7.78 11.96
C LEU A 256 -18.89 6.84 10.80
N ALA A 257 -18.13 6.86 9.69
CA ALA A 257 -18.35 5.99 8.53
C ALA A 257 -18.08 4.50 8.83
N ASP A 258 -17.36 4.18 9.90
CA ASP A 258 -17.13 2.80 10.34
C ASP A 258 -18.31 2.23 11.16
N ILE A 259 -19.18 3.07 11.73
CA ILE A 259 -20.38 2.60 12.45
C ILE A 259 -21.27 1.74 11.53
N PRO A 260 -21.69 2.20 10.34
CA PRO A 260 -22.44 1.37 9.41
C PRO A 260 -21.74 0.06 9.06
N ARG A 261 -20.43 0.11 8.77
CA ARG A 261 -19.66 -1.08 8.38
C ARG A 261 -19.67 -2.16 9.46
N ARG A 262 -19.45 -1.78 10.72
CA ARG A 262 -19.45 -2.71 11.87
C ARG A 262 -20.82 -3.31 12.11
N LEU A 263 -21.86 -2.47 12.13
CA LEU A 263 -23.22 -2.94 12.33
C LEU A 263 -23.69 -3.81 11.16
N GLU A 264 -23.44 -3.42 9.91
CA GLU A 264 -23.75 -4.28 8.76
C GLU A 264 -23.04 -5.63 8.85
N ALA A 265 -21.76 -5.68 9.23
CA ALA A 265 -21.05 -6.94 9.43
C ALA A 265 -21.71 -7.79 10.53
N TYR A 266 -22.09 -7.16 11.66
CA TYR A 266 -22.78 -7.80 12.77
C TYR A 266 -24.13 -8.43 12.35
N TYR A 267 -24.90 -7.73 11.51
CA TYR A 267 -26.16 -8.20 10.95
C TYR A 267 -25.95 -9.27 9.86
N LYS A 268 -24.98 -9.09 8.95
CA LYS A 268 -24.66 -10.03 7.86
C LYS A 268 -24.18 -11.37 8.38
N LYS A 269 -23.37 -11.40 9.46
CA LYS A 269 -22.99 -12.63 10.18
C LYS A 269 -24.21 -13.40 10.72
N ARG A 270 -25.31 -12.70 10.92
CA ARG A 270 -26.61 -13.23 11.35
C ARG A 270 -27.61 -13.26 10.20
N GLY A 271 -27.16 -13.46 8.96
CA GLY A 271 -28.00 -13.77 7.80
C GLY A 271 -28.74 -12.59 7.18
N TYR A 272 -28.64 -11.39 7.74
CA TYR A 272 -29.24 -10.19 7.16
C TYR A 272 -28.34 -9.63 6.06
N TYR A 273 -28.28 -10.29 4.91
CA TYR A 273 -27.41 -9.91 3.79
C TYR A 273 -27.73 -8.51 3.25
N ALA A 274 -29.03 -8.21 3.11
CA ALA A 274 -29.54 -6.94 2.56
C ALA A 274 -29.65 -5.82 3.59
N VAL A 275 -29.03 -5.96 4.77
CA VAL A 275 -29.03 -4.91 5.80
C VAL A 275 -28.46 -3.61 5.23
N LYS A 276 -29.09 -2.50 5.56
CA LYS A 276 -28.61 -1.14 5.31
C LYS A 276 -28.51 -0.40 6.63
N VAL A 277 -27.35 0.20 6.87
CA VAL A 277 -27.14 1.06 8.04
C VAL A 277 -26.70 2.43 7.56
N ASN A 278 -27.29 3.48 8.12
CA ASN A 278 -26.85 4.85 7.94
C ASN A 278 -26.54 5.46 9.31
N ALA A 279 -25.44 6.18 9.42
CA ALA A 279 -25.05 6.90 10.63
C ALA A 279 -24.81 8.37 10.28
N MET A 280 -25.44 9.27 11.04
CA MET A 280 -25.31 10.71 10.89
C MET A 280 -24.90 11.32 12.22
N GLY A 281 -23.73 11.96 12.25
CA GLY A 281 -23.29 12.80 13.35
C GLY A 281 -23.80 14.23 13.18
N GLN A 282 -24.03 14.92 14.29
CA GLN A 282 -24.44 16.34 14.30
C GLN A 282 -23.46 17.16 15.15
N PRO A 283 -22.26 17.50 14.64
CA PRO A 283 -21.26 18.26 15.39
C PRO A 283 -21.77 19.62 15.89
N GLU A 284 -22.70 20.24 15.18
CA GLU A 284 -23.31 21.53 15.54
C GLU A 284 -24.23 21.41 16.77
N ALA A 285 -24.77 20.22 17.02
CA ALA A 285 -25.59 19.91 18.19
C ALA A 285 -24.76 19.38 19.38
N ALA A 286 -23.44 19.36 19.26
CA ALA A 286 -22.56 18.82 20.29
C ALA A 286 -22.64 19.63 21.59
N ARG A 287 -22.65 18.93 22.73
CA ARG A 287 -22.61 19.55 24.06
C ARG A 287 -21.36 19.07 24.78
N GLY A 288 -20.49 20.01 25.17
CA GLY A 288 -19.22 19.69 25.83
C GLY A 288 -18.31 18.79 24.99
N GLY A 289 -18.30 18.96 23.65
CA GLY A 289 -17.49 18.17 22.73
C GLY A 289 -18.08 16.81 22.38
N ARG A 290 -19.24 16.44 22.95
CA ARG A 290 -19.89 15.16 22.65
C ARG A 290 -20.89 15.31 21.51
N VAL A 291 -20.61 14.67 20.39
CA VAL A 291 -21.41 14.71 19.16
C VAL A 291 -22.52 13.66 19.23
N PRO A 292 -23.81 14.05 19.22
CA PRO A 292 -24.90 13.08 19.13
C PRO A 292 -24.88 12.40 17.75
N VAL A 293 -25.14 11.09 17.73
CA VAL A 293 -25.17 10.27 16.51
C VAL A 293 -26.50 9.57 16.37
N GLN A 294 -27.14 9.74 15.20
CA GLN A 294 -28.34 9.01 14.81
C GLN A 294 -27.95 7.87 13.87
N VAL A 295 -28.28 6.64 14.25
CA VAL A 295 -28.08 5.46 13.44
C VAL A 295 -29.43 4.91 13.02
N THR A 296 -29.66 4.76 11.71
CA THR A 296 -30.90 4.19 11.16
C THR A 296 -30.59 2.84 10.55
N ILE A 297 -31.29 1.80 11.01
CA ILE A 297 -31.05 0.41 10.61
C ILE A 297 -32.27 -0.16 9.91
N SER A 298 -32.04 -0.71 8.71
CA SER A 298 -33.01 -1.47 7.93
C SER A 298 -32.46 -2.88 7.72
N PRO A 299 -32.86 -3.87 8.53
CA PRO A 299 -32.23 -5.21 8.55
C PRO A 299 -32.51 -6.03 7.28
N GLY A 300 -33.69 -5.87 6.67
CA GLY A 300 -34.14 -6.76 5.59
C GLY A 300 -34.45 -8.18 6.09
N PRO A 301 -34.74 -9.13 5.17
CA PRO A 301 -35.00 -10.52 5.53
C PRO A 301 -33.71 -11.31 5.82
N ILE A 302 -33.87 -12.47 6.45
CA ILE A 302 -32.78 -13.44 6.61
C ILE A 302 -32.61 -14.20 5.30
N TYR A 303 -31.38 -14.22 4.79
CA TYR A 303 -30.99 -14.97 3.60
C TYR A 303 -30.35 -16.32 3.95
N TYR A 304 -30.53 -17.29 3.05
CA TYR A 304 -29.95 -18.62 3.11
C TYR A 304 -29.10 -18.88 1.87
N PHE A 305 -28.07 -19.70 1.97
CA PHE A 305 -27.34 -20.13 0.78
C PHE A 305 -28.22 -21.03 -0.09
N ASP A 306 -28.24 -20.79 -1.39
CA ASP A 306 -28.85 -21.69 -2.38
C ASP A 306 -27.80 -22.66 -2.93
N GLY A 307 -26.82 -22.12 -3.67
CA GLY A 307 -25.79 -22.91 -4.33
C GLY A 307 -24.71 -22.01 -4.91
N SER A 308 -23.89 -22.57 -5.81
CA SER A 308 -22.81 -21.84 -6.44
C SER A 308 -22.64 -22.19 -7.92
N THR A 309 -22.22 -21.18 -8.69
CA THR A 309 -21.83 -21.32 -10.09
C THR A 309 -20.38 -20.85 -10.22
N VAL A 310 -19.57 -21.59 -10.96
CA VAL A 310 -18.15 -21.26 -11.18
C VAL A 310 -17.86 -21.04 -12.66
N THR A 311 -17.10 -19.99 -12.95
CA THR A 311 -16.66 -19.60 -14.30
C THR A 311 -15.15 -19.33 -14.31
N GLY A 312 -14.53 -19.42 -15.50
CA GLY A 312 -13.10 -19.11 -15.69
C GLY A 312 -12.14 -20.29 -15.54
N LEU A 313 -12.62 -21.45 -15.07
CA LEU A 313 -11.85 -22.69 -15.03
C LEU A 313 -11.67 -23.28 -16.44
N LYS A 314 -10.47 -23.76 -16.74
CA LYS A 314 -10.08 -24.37 -18.01
C LYS A 314 -9.69 -25.84 -17.85
N ARG A 315 -8.91 -26.18 -16.82
CA ARG A 315 -8.41 -27.55 -16.58
C ARG A 315 -8.96 -28.14 -15.30
N LEU A 316 -9.14 -27.33 -14.26
CA LEU A 316 -9.74 -27.77 -13.00
C LEU A 316 -11.23 -28.04 -13.20
N ARG A 317 -11.71 -29.17 -12.70
CA ARG A 317 -13.13 -29.53 -12.79
C ARG A 317 -13.96 -28.53 -11.96
N PRO A 318 -15.05 -27.96 -12.51
CA PRO A 318 -15.95 -27.06 -11.76
C PRO A 318 -16.45 -27.63 -10.43
N SER A 319 -16.67 -28.95 -10.38
CA SER A 319 -17.10 -29.66 -9.16
C SER A 319 -16.08 -29.59 -8.02
N PHE A 320 -14.80 -29.36 -8.31
CA PHE A 320 -13.81 -29.10 -7.27
C PHE A 320 -14.16 -27.84 -6.49
N VAL A 321 -14.72 -26.80 -7.12
CA VAL A 321 -15.10 -25.57 -6.41
C VAL A 321 -16.54 -25.68 -5.90
N THR A 322 -17.48 -26.01 -6.77
CA THR A 322 -18.91 -25.93 -6.44
C THR A 322 -19.32 -26.87 -5.32
N LYS A 323 -18.78 -28.09 -5.23
CA LYS A 323 -19.09 -29.01 -4.13
C LYS A 323 -18.76 -28.43 -2.76
N ARG A 324 -17.69 -27.65 -2.61
CA ARG A 324 -17.30 -27.11 -1.30
C ARG A 324 -18.23 -25.98 -0.85
N PHE A 325 -18.67 -25.13 -1.78
CA PHE A 325 -19.66 -24.10 -1.48
C PHE A 325 -21.08 -24.65 -1.34
N ASN A 326 -21.45 -25.69 -2.09
CA ASN A 326 -22.77 -26.32 -2.00
C ASN A 326 -22.98 -27.08 -0.68
N LYS A 327 -21.92 -27.35 0.10
CA LYS A 327 -22.07 -27.79 1.51
C LYS A 327 -22.76 -26.72 2.39
N LEU A 328 -22.78 -25.47 1.94
CA LEU A 328 -23.40 -24.37 2.66
C LEU A 328 -24.89 -24.23 2.33
N SER A 329 -25.37 -24.83 1.25
CA SER A 329 -26.76 -24.77 0.79
C SER A 329 -27.76 -25.08 1.91
N GLY A 330 -28.80 -24.26 2.02
CA GLY A 330 -29.82 -24.32 3.07
C GLY A 330 -29.39 -23.74 4.42
N ARG A 331 -28.09 -23.49 4.65
CA ARG A 331 -27.65 -22.80 5.87
C ARG A 331 -27.93 -21.32 5.75
N LYS A 332 -28.16 -20.70 6.90
CA LYS A 332 -28.25 -19.25 7.05
C LYS A 332 -26.97 -18.59 6.54
N TYR A 333 -27.11 -17.48 5.82
CA TYR A 333 -25.97 -16.75 5.28
C TYR A 333 -25.08 -16.25 6.42
N ASP A 334 -23.78 -16.54 6.28
CA ASP A 334 -22.73 -15.99 7.12
C ASP A 334 -21.49 -15.77 6.23
N PRO A 335 -21.01 -14.52 6.06
CA PRO A 335 -19.80 -14.23 5.30
C PRO A 335 -18.58 -15.03 5.76
N ALA A 336 -18.48 -15.39 7.04
CA ALA A 336 -17.35 -16.15 7.56
C ALA A 336 -17.23 -17.53 6.92
N LEU A 337 -18.37 -18.19 6.63
CA LEU A 337 -18.38 -19.50 5.96
C LEU A 337 -17.86 -19.43 4.52
N VAL A 338 -18.18 -18.32 3.84
CA VAL A 338 -17.68 -18.05 2.48
C VAL A 338 -16.18 -17.78 2.52
N ASP A 339 -15.73 -16.93 3.45
CA ASP A 339 -14.33 -16.57 3.64
C ASP A 339 -13.45 -17.76 4.05
N ASP A 340 -13.94 -18.64 4.92
CA ASP A 340 -13.26 -19.88 5.29
C ASP A 340 -13.07 -20.80 4.08
N THR A 341 -14.13 -20.99 3.29
CA THR A 341 -14.08 -21.80 2.07
C THR A 341 -13.12 -21.19 1.05
N PHE A 342 -13.18 -19.87 0.87
CA PHE A 342 -12.26 -19.11 0.02
C PHE A 342 -10.79 -19.29 0.44
N ARG A 343 -10.47 -19.09 1.71
CA ARG A 343 -9.11 -19.26 2.25
C ARG A 343 -8.60 -20.68 2.05
N ASN A 344 -9.45 -21.69 2.27
CA ASN A 344 -9.08 -23.09 2.06
C ASN A 344 -8.80 -23.41 0.60
N LEU A 345 -9.57 -22.83 -0.33
CA LEU A 345 -9.31 -22.94 -1.77
C LEU A 345 -8.02 -22.22 -2.18
N LEU A 346 -7.75 -21.01 -1.68
CA LEU A 346 -6.49 -20.31 -1.96
C LEU A 346 -5.26 -21.08 -1.45
N LYS A 347 -5.34 -21.71 -0.28
CA LYS A 347 -4.26 -22.54 0.29
C LYS A 347 -3.85 -23.72 -0.59
N THR A 348 -4.67 -24.13 -1.54
CA THR A 348 -4.31 -25.20 -2.50
C THR A 348 -3.27 -24.74 -3.54
N GLY A 349 -3.10 -23.42 -3.72
CA GLY A 349 -2.25 -22.86 -4.76
C GLY A 349 -2.77 -23.11 -6.18
N LEU A 350 -4.04 -23.49 -6.34
CA LEU A 350 -4.67 -23.77 -7.64
C LEU A 350 -5.22 -22.52 -8.34
N PHE A 351 -5.26 -21.37 -7.66
CA PHE A 351 -5.89 -20.15 -8.15
C PHE A 351 -4.95 -18.95 -8.00
N ASN A 352 -4.83 -18.16 -9.07
CA ASN A 352 -4.22 -16.82 -9.03
C ASN A 352 -5.24 -15.79 -8.52
N ILE A 353 -6.48 -15.89 -9.02
CA ILE A 353 -7.60 -15.02 -8.67
C ILE A 353 -8.80 -15.90 -8.35
N LEU A 354 -9.47 -15.62 -7.23
CA LEU A 354 -10.74 -16.24 -6.89
C LEU A 354 -11.67 -15.14 -6.36
N LYS A 355 -12.73 -14.84 -7.10
CA LYS A 355 -13.71 -13.81 -6.76
C LYS A 355 -15.05 -14.49 -6.49
N ILE A 356 -15.62 -14.22 -5.32
CA ILE A 356 -16.90 -14.79 -4.89
C ILE A 356 -17.87 -13.65 -4.64
N GLN A 357 -19.00 -13.66 -5.34
CA GLN A 357 -20.03 -12.64 -5.24
C GLN A 357 -21.36 -13.33 -4.89
N PRO A 358 -21.86 -13.17 -3.65
CA PRO A 358 -23.20 -13.59 -3.30
C PRO A 358 -24.21 -12.69 -3.99
N GLU A 359 -25.17 -13.28 -4.70
CA GLU A 359 -26.25 -12.57 -5.40
C GLU A 359 -27.62 -13.07 -4.91
N PRO A 360 -28.58 -12.16 -4.64
CA PRO A 360 -29.96 -12.55 -4.37
C PRO A 360 -30.53 -13.43 -5.49
N PHE A 361 -31.01 -14.60 -5.10
CA PHE A 361 -31.68 -15.55 -5.96
C PHE A 361 -33.02 -15.90 -5.31
N GLN A 362 -34.09 -15.96 -6.11
CA GLN A 362 -35.45 -16.37 -5.76
C GLN A 362 -35.83 -16.24 -4.26
N GLY A 363 -36.60 -15.21 -3.92
CA GLY A 363 -36.99 -14.97 -2.53
C GLY A 363 -35.79 -14.59 -1.66
N ASN A 364 -35.57 -15.31 -0.56
CA ASN A 364 -34.53 -15.01 0.42
C ASN A 364 -33.34 -15.97 0.32
N GLN A 365 -32.94 -16.33 -0.89
CA GLN A 365 -31.77 -17.16 -1.12
C GLN A 365 -30.62 -16.35 -1.73
N LEU A 366 -29.39 -16.81 -1.51
CA LEU A 366 -28.17 -16.25 -2.09
C LEU A 366 -27.45 -17.32 -2.90
N HIS A 367 -27.30 -17.06 -4.18
CA HIS A 367 -26.48 -17.86 -5.07
C HIS A 367 -25.08 -17.26 -5.14
N LEU A 368 -24.05 -18.10 -5.02
CA LEU A 368 -22.66 -17.65 -5.05
C LEU A 368 -22.13 -17.70 -6.48
N GLN A 369 -21.93 -16.54 -7.10
CA GLN A 369 -21.21 -16.41 -8.37
C GLN A 369 -19.70 -16.42 -8.11
N ILE A 370 -19.02 -17.41 -8.67
CA ILE A 370 -17.59 -17.61 -8.48
C ILE A 370 -16.90 -17.41 -9.82
N SER A 371 -15.97 -16.48 -9.87
CA SER A 371 -15.06 -16.27 -11.00
C SER A 371 -13.65 -16.64 -10.56
N ALA A 372 -13.01 -17.55 -11.28
CA ALA A 372 -11.72 -18.09 -10.92
C ALA A 372 -10.73 -18.00 -12.08
N GLU A 373 -9.49 -17.67 -11.77
CA GLU A 373 -8.34 -17.78 -12.66
C GLU A 373 -7.38 -18.83 -12.10
N GLU A 374 -7.17 -19.91 -12.86
CA GLU A 374 -6.30 -21.02 -12.47
C GLU A 374 -4.82 -20.58 -12.43
N ALA A 375 -4.11 -21.00 -11.39
CA ALA A 375 -2.66 -20.89 -11.31
C ALA A 375 -1.98 -21.91 -12.24
N LYS A 376 -0.69 -21.68 -12.56
CA LYS A 376 0.11 -22.67 -13.28
C LYS A 376 0.26 -23.90 -12.39
N ALA A 377 -0.37 -25.01 -12.79
CA ALA A 377 -0.39 -26.23 -11.98
C ALA A 377 0.93 -27.01 -11.99
N LYS A 378 1.78 -26.84 -13.01
CA LYS A 378 3.01 -27.61 -13.19
C LYS A 378 4.23 -26.78 -12.81
N GLU A 379 5.08 -27.35 -11.98
CA GLU A 379 6.31 -26.75 -11.51
C GLU A 379 7.48 -27.71 -11.74
N PHE A 380 8.57 -27.15 -12.25
CA PHE A 380 9.85 -27.83 -12.38
C PHE A 380 10.85 -27.11 -11.48
N GLY A 381 11.56 -27.85 -10.66
CA GLY A 381 12.54 -27.34 -9.71
C GLY A 381 13.90 -28.00 -9.94
N PHE A 382 14.94 -27.21 -9.79
CA PHE A 382 16.32 -27.67 -9.75
C PHE A 382 16.97 -27.09 -8.49
N SER A 383 17.67 -27.91 -7.73
CA SER A 383 18.37 -27.51 -6.51
C SER A 383 19.83 -27.92 -6.57
N GLY A 384 20.69 -27.13 -5.94
CA GLY A 384 22.12 -27.38 -5.84
C GLY A 384 22.64 -26.83 -4.52
N GLY A 385 23.48 -27.60 -3.82
CA GLY A 385 23.99 -27.22 -2.51
C GLY A 385 25.28 -27.93 -2.15
N TYR A 386 25.89 -27.51 -1.04
CA TYR A 386 27.06 -28.15 -0.47
C TYR A 386 26.97 -28.13 1.06
N GLY A 387 27.20 -29.27 1.70
CA GLY A 387 27.22 -29.41 3.15
C GLY A 387 28.47 -30.14 3.62
N THR A 388 29.00 -29.76 4.78
CA THR A 388 30.22 -30.36 5.36
C THR A 388 30.06 -31.88 5.59
N PHE A 389 28.85 -32.33 5.94
CA PHE A 389 28.57 -33.75 6.17
C PHE A 389 28.11 -34.50 4.90
N LEU A 390 27.17 -33.93 4.14
CA LEU A 390 26.57 -34.56 2.95
C LEU A 390 27.40 -34.41 1.67
N GLY A 391 28.36 -33.49 1.66
CA GLY A 391 29.10 -33.10 0.46
C GLY A 391 28.25 -32.26 -0.49
N PHE A 392 28.51 -32.39 -1.78
CA PHE A 392 27.73 -31.76 -2.84
C PHE A 392 26.33 -32.40 -2.96
N ILE A 393 25.32 -31.59 -3.28
CA ILE A 393 23.91 -31.98 -3.39
C ILE A 393 23.37 -31.42 -4.72
N ILE A 394 22.74 -32.26 -5.54
CA ILE A 394 21.91 -31.84 -6.69
C ILE A 394 20.55 -32.47 -6.54
N GLY A 395 19.49 -31.71 -6.78
CA GLY A 395 18.14 -32.22 -6.91
C GLY A 395 17.42 -31.71 -8.14
N ALA A 396 16.47 -32.51 -8.60
CA ALA A 396 15.46 -32.12 -9.57
C ALA A 396 14.09 -32.56 -9.08
N SER A 397 13.07 -31.72 -9.28
CA SER A 397 11.70 -32.00 -8.87
C SER A 397 10.71 -31.62 -9.96
N TYR A 398 9.68 -32.43 -10.13
CA TYR A 398 8.50 -32.13 -10.92
C TYR A 398 7.28 -32.22 -10.04
N THR A 399 6.41 -31.23 -10.08
CA THR A 399 5.14 -31.24 -9.35
C THR A 399 4.02 -30.81 -10.27
N ASP A 400 2.98 -31.63 -10.38
CA ASP A 400 1.70 -31.25 -10.98
C ASP A 400 0.66 -31.15 -9.86
N ARG A 401 0.25 -29.92 -9.53
CA ARG A 401 -0.71 -29.62 -8.47
C ARG A 401 -2.16 -29.94 -8.83
N ASN A 402 -2.45 -30.26 -10.09
CA ASN A 402 -3.82 -30.49 -10.57
C ASN A 402 -3.88 -31.70 -11.52
N ILE A 403 -3.42 -32.86 -11.05
CA ILE A 403 -3.46 -34.08 -11.87
C ILE A 403 -4.90 -34.38 -12.30
N PHE A 404 -5.08 -34.64 -13.59
CA PHE A 404 -6.39 -34.94 -14.21
C PHE A 404 -7.51 -33.91 -13.96
N GLY A 405 -7.17 -32.67 -13.59
CA GLY A 405 -8.15 -31.63 -13.30
C GLY A 405 -8.87 -31.82 -11.96
N THR A 406 -8.34 -32.62 -11.05
CA THR A 406 -9.02 -33.01 -9.79
C THR A 406 -8.61 -32.17 -8.58
N GLY A 407 -7.63 -31.28 -8.73
CA GLY A 407 -7.03 -30.52 -7.63
C GLY A 407 -6.13 -31.34 -6.70
N ARG A 408 -5.80 -32.59 -7.08
CA ARG A 408 -4.83 -33.45 -6.41
C ARG A 408 -3.42 -33.15 -6.93
N SER A 409 -2.43 -33.17 -6.05
CA SER A 409 -1.04 -32.94 -6.45
C SER A 409 -0.25 -34.24 -6.52
N LEU A 410 0.57 -34.38 -7.56
CA LEU A 410 1.59 -35.43 -7.68
C LEU A 410 2.96 -34.76 -7.85
N GLY A 411 3.82 -34.96 -6.87
CA GLY A 411 5.21 -34.54 -6.86
C GLY A 411 6.13 -35.74 -7.05
N THR A 412 7.22 -35.55 -7.78
CA THR A 412 8.35 -36.49 -7.83
C THR A 412 9.62 -35.68 -7.71
N SER A 413 10.50 -36.09 -6.80
CA SER A 413 11.82 -35.49 -6.64
C SER A 413 12.89 -36.55 -6.56
N VAL A 414 14.03 -36.24 -7.15
CA VAL A 414 15.24 -37.03 -7.06
C VAL A 414 16.35 -36.12 -6.55
N GLU A 415 17.08 -36.58 -5.55
CA GLU A 415 18.22 -35.90 -4.97
C GLU A 415 19.41 -36.86 -4.93
N TYR A 416 20.55 -36.38 -5.40
CA TYR A 416 21.83 -37.07 -5.32
C TYR A 416 22.78 -36.23 -4.48
N SER A 417 23.36 -36.84 -3.45
CA SER A 417 24.39 -36.23 -2.61
C SER A 417 25.67 -37.06 -2.61
N GLY A 418 26.75 -36.51 -2.05
CA GLY A 418 28.02 -37.23 -1.88
C GLY A 418 27.92 -38.49 -1.02
N ARG A 419 26.79 -38.74 -0.33
CA ARG A 419 26.61 -39.87 0.59
C ARG A 419 25.29 -40.63 0.45
N SER A 420 24.30 -40.08 -0.25
CA SER A 420 22.97 -40.67 -0.37
C SER A 420 22.34 -40.39 -1.73
N TYR A 421 21.41 -41.26 -2.10
CA TYR A 421 20.47 -41.02 -3.19
C TYR A 421 19.06 -41.15 -2.63
N THR A 422 18.22 -40.15 -2.87
CA THR A 422 16.85 -40.11 -2.36
C THR A 422 15.90 -39.83 -3.51
N GLY A 423 14.91 -40.71 -3.67
CA GLY A 423 13.78 -40.52 -4.56
C GLY A 423 12.50 -40.45 -3.73
N GLU A 424 11.67 -39.44 -3.98
CA GLU A 424 10.38 -39.27 -3.32
C GLU A 424 9.29 -39.13 -4.37
N ILE A 425 8.16 -39.81 -4.13
CA ILE A 425 6.91 -39.59 -4.84
C ILE A 425 5.90 -39.17 -3.79
N LEU A 426 5.33 -37.98 -3.98
CA LEU A 426 4.36 -37.41 -3.07
C LEU A 426 3.02 -37.25 -3.78
N TYR A 427 1.97 -37.85 -3.22
CA TYR A 427 0.61 -37.66 -3.69
C TYR A 427 -0.22 -36.99 -2.60
N GLU A 428 -0.85 -35.86 -2.90
CA GLU A 428 -1.71 -35.16 -1.94
C GLU A 428 -3.14 -35.03 -2.50
N ASP A 429 -4.12 -35.45 -1.72
CA ASP A 429 -5.53 -35.10 -1.91
C ASP A 429 -5.94 -34.08 -0.82
N PRO A 430 -6.02 -32.78 -1.17
CA PRO A 430 -6.31 -31.73 -0.19
C PRO A 430 -7.74 -31.78 0.35
N TYR A 431 -8.62 -32.57 -0.26
CA TYR A 431 -10.01 -32.77 0.15
C TYR A 431 -10.38 -34.25 0.01
N PHE A 432 -9.75 -35.09 0.83
CA PHE A 432 -9.93 -36.54 0.77
C PHE A 432 -11.41 -36.90 0.95
N LEU A 433 -11.96 -37.67 0.02
CA LEU A 433 -13.39 -38.03 -0.02
C LEU A 433 -14.34 -36.81 0.03
N ASP A 434 -13.94 -35.68 -0.56
CA ASP A 434 -14.68 -34.40 -0.51
C ASP A 434 -14.89 -33.86 0.93
N THR A 435 -14.09 -34.31 1.90
CA THR A 435 -14.06 -33.79 3.27
C THR A 435 -12.99 -32.70 3.44
N ASP A 436 -12.94 -32.06 4.60
CA ASP A 436 -11.91 -31.06 4.92
C ASP A 436 -10.62 -31.71 5.44
N PHE A 437 -10.52 -33.04 5.38
CA PHE A 437 -9.32 -33.79 5.69
C PHE A 437 -8.38 -33.84 4.49
N ARG A 438 -7.08 -33.69 4.77
CA ARG A 438 -6.02 -33.87 3.77
C ARG A 438 -5.45 -35.27 3.86
N PHE A 439 -5.26 -35.90 2.72
CA PHE A 439 -4.51 -37.15 2.60
C PHE A 439 -3.18 -36.83 1.91
N ARG A 440 -2.06 -37.23 2.53
CA ARG A 440 -0.71 -37.02 2.04
C ARG A 440 0.10 -38.30 2.16
#